data_AF-A0A965YDV8-F1
#
_entry.id   AF-A0A965YDV8-F1
#
_cell.length_a   1.000
_cell.length_b   1.000
_cell.length_c   1.000
_cell.angle_alpha   90.00
_cell.angle_beta   90.00
_cell.angle_gamma   90.00
#
_symmetry.space_group_name_H-M   'P 1'
#
loop_
_entity.id
_entity.type
_entity.pdbx_description
1 polymer ?
#
loop_
_entity_poly.entity_id
_entity_poly.type
_entity_poly.pdbx_seq_one_letter_code
_entity_poly.pdbx_strand_id
1 'polypeptide(L)'
;MKYDVLVIGAGLSGLSAAALLAKRNLKVAVVDKSYCPGGSCGSFKREDVFFDQGSSMLFGWGERGFNAHRFLFNCLEEEMDIIAHPQLYCVHYKGEKIRFFPDIDQFIEEVARLFPSQKPNLKRFYGDMEQLYTHVMVEHPSYTTPDETDRKEMLQAMLSHPVSYLRFLSYLNKSAKSLLSKYFTDPEIFSFFDKLTSTYCYTTVEESPAILSTVMFVDNHVGGSYYPAGSALMLPGKLEKVIEEHGSVMIPNREVVRILFSGNKPSGVQLDDGSALYADQLIYSGTVWNLYGKLIPPEYSDPKRRAWAASQVPTYPSLALYSVVDRSAIDHEAMAVEMLVGDPSALNEEEVTVYIPSIDDHTLCGKDEHVVLAIGPSFRTWDGLDAKTYQMQKEEEIQRLLGVLARRFPTIKEHVRSTELATPKTIERYTMKNGGAVAGPKQVLGNHMFKRLHIRTEYPTLFCCGESTVLGTGTPTVTTSGIAAANAVLSQRGLESFVYESGMKQYVHLITPPYTPDQLYASDDGQTRSVKLKARRCQICEHPACCQTSGLDIPSLMRRVMVGNLKGAKQLLIASGEEDFESLQSHCIREDAVDIQQVCSFLLEWESPPAR
;
A
#
# COMPACT_ATOMS: atom_id res chain seq x y z
N MET A 1 1.40 5.77 31.20
CA MET A 1 1.05 4.37 30.87
C MET A 1 2.20 3.79 30.04
N LYS A 2 2.62 2.54 30.27
CA LYS A 2 3.71 1.90 29.50
C LYS A 2 3.12 0.84 28.57
N TYR A 3 3.53 0.85 27.32
CA TYR A 3 3.12 -0.13 26.29
C TYR A 3 4.15 -1.26 26.19
N ASP A 4 3.74 -2.41 25.68
CA ASP A 4 4.70 -3.47 25.31
C ASP A 4 5.48 -3.05 24.07
N VAL A 5 4.75 -2.55 23.07
CA VAL A 5 5.31 -2.14 21.78
C VAL A 5 4.70 -0.81 21.36
N LEU A 6 5.55 0.10 20.87
CA LEU A 6 5.12 1.33 20.21
C LEU A 6 5.47 1.26 18.73
N VAL A 7 4.48 1.43 17.86
CA VAL A 7 4.65 1.46 16.40
C VAL A 7 4.58 2.90 15.91
N ILE A 8 5.62 3.34 15.22
CA ILE A 8 5.74 4.66 14.63
C ILE A 8 5.38 4.56 13.14
N GLY A 9 4.21 5.08 12.78
CA GLY A 9 3.63 5.05 11.44
C GLY A 9 2.57 3.95 11.29
N ALA A 10 1.36 4.36 10.95
CA ALA A 10 0.21 3.55 10.56
C ALA A 10 0.16 3.31 9.04
N GLY A 11 1.32 3.16 8.41
CA GLY A 11 1.41 2.58 7.06
C GLY A 11 1.13 1.07 7.11
N LEU A 12 0.96 0.45 5.95
CA LEU A 12 0.55 -0.96 5.85
C LEU A 12 1.46 -1.93 6.63
N SER A 13 2.79 -1.73 6.60
CA SER A 13 3.74 -2.54 7.37
C SER A 13 3.59 -2.37 8.89
N GLY A 14 3.45 -1.12 9.36
CA GLY A 14 3.26 -0.82 10.78
C GLY A 14 1.94 -1.37 11.31
N LEU A 15 0.85 -1.20 10.55
CA LEU A 15 -0.46 -1.77 10.88
C LEU A 15 -0.44 -3.31 10.88
N SER A 16 0.23 -3.94 9.90
CA SER A 16 0.39 -5.40 9.87
C SER A 16 1.11 -5.91 11.12
N ALA A 17 2.21 -5.25 11.50
CA ALA A 17 2.96 -5.63 12.70
C ALA A 17 2.13 -5.42 13.98
N ALA A 18 1.47 -4.26 14.10
CA ALA A 18 0.65 -3.93 15.26
C ALA A 18 -0.53 -4.91 15.44
N ALA A 19 -1.23 -5.26 14.36
CA ALA A 19 -2.36 -6.18 14.41
C ALA A 19 -1.94 -7.58 14.89
N LEU A 20 -0.83 -8.11 14.37
CA LEU A 20 -0.29 -9.42 14.80
C LEU A 20 0.16 -9.41 16.26
N LEU A 21 0.84 -8.35 16.70
CA LEU A 21 1.29 -8.21 18.08
C LEU A 21 0.10 -8.07 19.05
N ALA A 22 -0.92 -7.28 18.67
CA ALA A 22 -2.15 -7.14 19.44
C ALA A 22 -2.89 -8.49 19.53
N LYS A 23 -2.94 -9.27 18.44
CA LYS A 23 -3.49 -10.64 18.45
C LYS A 23 -2.75 -11.60 19.38
N ARG A 24 -1.46 -11.34 19.66
CA ARG A 24 -0.69 -12.04 20.71
C ARG A 24 -0.82 -11.40 22.10
N ASN A 25 -1.87 -10.61 22.33
CA ASN A 25 -2.20 -9.94 23.58
C ASN A 25 -1.12 -8.97 24.09
N LEU A 26 -0.24 -8.48 23.21
CA LEU A 26 0.67 -7.40 23.57
C LEU A 26 -0.08 -6.07 23.53
N LYS A 27 0.22 -5.20 24.48
CA LYS A 27 -0.35 -3.85 24.53
C LYS A 27 0.40 -2.94 23.56
N VAL A 28 -0.19 -2.68 22.40
CA VAL A 28 0.40 -1.88 21.33
C VAL A 28 -0.18 -0.47 21.30
N ALA A 29 0.66 0.52 21.01
CA ALA A 29 0.22 1.85 20.57
C ALA A 29 0.76 2.12 19.17
N VAL A 30 -0.11 2.51 18.24
CA VAL A 30 0.29 2.96 16.90
C VAL A 30 0.12 4.47 16.82
N VAL A 31 1.20 5.19 16.53
CA VAL A 31 1.20 6.65 16.42
C VAL A 31 1.40 7.04 14.97
N ASP A 32 0.53 7.89 14.43
CA ASP A 32 0.64 8.41 13.08
C ASP A 32 0.30 9.90 13.01
N LYS A 33 1.04 10.62 12.16
CA LYS A 33 0.84 12.04 11.91
C LYS A 33 -0.49 12.31 11.20
N SER A 34 -0.89 11.42 10.31
CA SER A 34 -2.10 11.53 9.51
C SER A 34 -3.35 11.35 10.37
N TYR A 35 -4.43 12.02 9.95
CA TYR A 35 -5.77 11.81 10.50
C TYR A 35 -6.37 10.46 10.08
N CYS A 36 -5.87 9.87 8.99
CA CYS A 36 -6.29 8.55 8.50
C CYS A 36 -5.12 7.56 8.41
N PRO A 37 -5.32 6.29 8.81
CA PRO A 37 -4.32 5.24 8.64
C PRO A 37 -4.19 4.82 7.18
N GLY A 38 -3.06 4.17 6.85
CA GLY A 38 -2.82 3.52 5.55
C GLY A 38 -1.60 4.03 4.80
N GLY A 39 -1.09 5.22 5.11
CA GLY A 39 0.02 5.84 4.38
C GLY A 39 -0.30 5.91 2.88
N SER A 40 0.59 5.39 2.02
CA SER A 40 0.34 5.33 0.56
C SER A 40 -0.85 4.47 0.12
N CYS A 41 -1.33 3.58 1.00
CA CYS A 41 -2.55 2.78 0.79
C CYS A 41 -3.76 3.38 1.53
N GLY A 42 -3.69 4.65 1.93
CA GLY A 42 -4.82 5.39 2.48
C GLY A 42 -5.80 5.82 1.39
N SER A 43 -6.94 6.37 1.82
CA SER A 43 -7.95 6.95 0.93
C SER A 43 -8.45 8.28 1.51
N PHE A 44 -9.03 9.12 0.68
CA PHE A 44 -9.79 10.30 1.11
C PHE A 44 -11.09 10.37 0.30
N LYS A 45 -12.01 11.23 0.75
CA LYS A 45 -13.28 11.44 0.06
C LYS A 45 -13.51 12.89 -0.29
N ARG A 46 -14.24 13.09 -1.38
CA ARG A 46 -14.92 14.35 -1.73
C ARG A 46 -16.34 13.98 -2.10
N GLU A 47 -17.29 14.61 -1.42
CA GLU A 47 -18.72 14.28 -1.58
C GLU A 47 -18.95 12.76 -1.38
N ASP A 48 -19.51 12.09 -2.39
CA ASP A 48 -19.77 10.65 -2.38
C ASP A 48 -18.70 9.82 -3.11
N VAL A 49 -17.58 10.42 -3.51
CA VAL A 49 -16.50 9.77 -4.23
C VAL A 49 -15.35 9.35 -3.32
N PHE A 50 -14.89 8.11 -3.47
CA PHE A 50 -13.67 7.59 -2.85
C PHE A 50 -12.48 7.74 -3.78
N PHE A 51 -11.40 8.33 -3.27
CA PHE A 51 -10.10 8.40 -3.93
C PHE A 51 -9.07 7.64 -3.10
N ASP A 52 -8.36 6.70 -3.72
CA ASP A 52 -7.21 6.05 -3.10
C ASP A 52 -5.98 6.96 -3.25
N GLN A 53 -5.15 7.08 -2.21
CA GLN A 53 -4.02 8.02 -2.22
C GLN A 53 -2.84 7.62 -3.12
N GLY A 54 -2.78 6.37 -3.57
CA GLY A 54 -1.67 5.93 -4.42
C GLY A 54 -1.67 4.45 -4.81
N SER A 55 -2.25 3.56 -3.99
CA SER A 55 -2.33 2.13 -4.29
C SER A 55 -3.75 1.70 -4.63
N SER A 56 -4.06 1.57 -5.92
CA SER A 56 -5.34 1.03 -6.43
C SER A 56 -5.18 -0.27 -7.22
N MET A 57 -3.96 -0.79 -7.33
CA MET A 57 -3.66 -2.12 -7.85
C MET A 57 -2.88 -2.87 -6.78
N LEU A 58 -3.50 -3.88 -6.18
CA LEU A 58 -2.89 -4.67 -5.12
C LEU A 58 -2.57 -6.07 -5.60
N PHE A 59 -1.37 -6.53 -5.29
CA PHE A 59 -0.99 -7.94 -5.38
C PHE A 59 -1.12 -8.59 -4.01
N GLY A 60 -0.85 -9.90 -3.92
CA GLY A 60 -0.68 -10.55 -2.62
C GLY A 60 -1.95 -11.09 -1.96
N TRP A 61 -3.06 -11.14 -2.71
CA TRP A 61 -4.33 -11.75 -2.27
C TRP A 61 -4.61 -13.12 -2.90
N GLY A 62 -3.81 -13.54 -3.89
CA GLY A 62 -4.01 -14.79 -4.62
C GLY A 62 -3.92 -16.06 -3.76
N GLU A 63 -4.50 -17.15 -4.25
CA GLU A 63 -4.40 -18.47 -3.60
C GLU A 63 -3.00 -19.07 -3.75
N ARG A 64 -2.28 -18.60 -4.77
CA ARG A 64 -0.92 -18.97 -5.10
C ARG A 64 -0.07 -17.71 -5.24
N GLY A 65 1.23 -17.93 -5.31
CA GLY A 65 2.22 -16.88 -5.47
C GLY A 65 2.51 -16.10 -4.20
N PHE A 66 3.02 -14.87 -4.31
CA PHE A 66 3.47 -14.10 -3.16
C PHE A 66 2.31 -13.42 -2.42
N ASN A 67 1.49 -14.24 -1.75
CA ASN A 67 0.19 -13.89 -1.18
C ASN A 67 0.22 -13.40 0.29
N ALA A 68 1.12 -12.46 0.59
CA ALA A 68 1.37 -11.98 1.95
C ALA A 68 0.14 -11.36 2.65
N HIS A 69 -0.73 -10.64 1.92
CA HIS A 69 -1.95 -10.10 2.51
C HIS A 69 -2.93 -11.21 2.88
N ARG A 70 -3.09 -12.22 2.02
CA ARG A 70 -3.94 -13.38 2.33
C ARG A 70 -3.47 -14.10 3.58
N PHE A 71 -2.16 -14.38 3.68
CA PHE A 71 -1.59 -15.00 4.87
C PHE A 71 -1.83 -14.15 6.12
N LEU A 72 -1.56 -12.84 6.06
CA LEU A 72 -1.82 -11.93 7.18
C LEU A 72 -3.27 -12.00 7.65
N PHE A 73 -4.25 -11.88 6.75
CA PHE A 73 -5.67 -11.90 7.13
C PHE A 73 -6.11 -13.27 7.64
N ASN A 74 -5.52 -14.36 7.16
CA ASN A 74 -5.74 -15.69 7.73
C ASN A 74 -5.17 -15.81 9.15
N CYS A 75 -3.98 -15.24 9.42
CA CYS A 75 -3.43 -15.17 10.77
C CYS A 75 -4.30 -14.30 11.70
N LEU A 76 -4.82 -13.18 11.20
CA LEU A 76 -5.67 -12.28 11.98
C LEU A 76 -7.08 -12.82 12.17
N GLU A 77 -7.52 -13.76 11.33
CA GLU A 77 -8.90 -14.27 11.28
C GLU A 77 -9.93 -13.18 11.01
N GLU A 78 -9.52 -12.19 10.23
CA GLU A 78 -10.35 -11.07 9.81
C GLU A 78 -10.80 -11.31 8.37
N GLU A 79 -12.10 -11.20 8.12
CA GLU A 79 -12.67 -11.41 6.79
C GLU A 79 -12.30 -10.25 5.85
N MET A 80 -12.05 -10.53 4.58
CA MET A 80 -11.78 -9.50 3.58
C MET A 80 -12.37 -9.87 2.23
N ASP A 81 -13.23 -9.00 1.70
CA ASP A 81 -13.75 -9.11 0.33
C ASP A 81 -12.80 -8.40 -0.63
N ILE A 82 -12.30 -9.14 -1.61
CA ILE A 82 -11.31 -8.69 -2.58
C ILE A 82 -11.82 -8.95 -3.99
N ILE A 83 -11.92 -7.89 -4.80
CA ILE A 83 -12.24 -8.01 -6.21
C ILE A 83 -11.00 -8.52 -6.94
N ALA A 84 -11.15 -9.60 -7.70
CA ALA A 84 -10.09 -10.15 -8.55
C ALA A 84 -10.26 -9.64 -9.98
N HIS A 85 -9.27 -8.89 -10.48
CA HIS A 85 -9.30 -8.36 -11.84
C HIS A 85 -9.15 -9.52 -12.86
N PRO A 86 -10.14 -9.79 -13.73
CA PRO A 86 -10.07 -10.90 -14.69
C PRO A 86 -8.94 -10.69 -15.71
N GLN A 87 -8.79 -9.45 -16.16
CA GLN A 87 -7.64 -8.95 -16.89
C GLN A 87 -6.83 -8.13 -15.90
N LEU A 88 -5.60 -8.58 -15.61
CA LEU A 88 -4.85 -8.09 -14.46
C LEU A 88 -4.59 -6.58 -14.56
N TYR A 89 -4.23 -6.14 -15.76
CA TYR A 89 -3.99 -4.76 -16.17
C TYR A 89 -3.65 -4.71 -17.68
N CYS A 90 -3.54 -3.50 -18.24
CA CYS A 90 -3.10 -3.27 -19.61
C CYS A 90 -1.85 -2.40 -19.67
N VAL A 91 -0.97 -2.68 -20.64
CA VAL A 91 0.12 -1.78 -21.03
C VAL A 91 -0.13 -1.31 -22.46
N HIS A 92 -0.20 0.01 -22.66
CA HIS A 92 -0.22 0.62 -23.99
C HIS A 92 1.20 0.86 -24.46
N TYR A 93 1.63 0.11 -25.46
CA TYR A 93 3.00 0.16 -25.97
C TYR A 93 2.97 0.31 -27.49
N LYS A 94 3.59 1.38 -28.01
CA LYS A 94 3.61 1.70 -29.45
C LYS A 94 2.22 1.74 -30.10
N GLY A 95 1.21 2.23 -29.37
CA GLY A 95 -0.18 2.31 -29.83
C GLY A 95 -0.98 1.00 -29.71
N GLU A 96 -0.35 -0.09 -29.29
CA GLU A 96 -1.01 -1.38 -29.11
C GLU A 96 -1.33 -1.64 -27.63
N LYS A 97 -2.48 -2.28 -27.36
CA LYS A 97 -2.90 -2.74 -26.04
C LYS A 97 -2.32 -4.14 -25.76
N ILE A 98 -1.41 -4.26 -24.81
CA ILE A 98 -0.88 -5.53 -24.30
C ILE A 98 -1.60 -5.85 -22.99
N ARG A 99 -2.46 -6.87 -23.01
CA ARG A 99 -3.24 -7.29 -21.84
C ARG A 99 -2.46 -8.31 -21.02
N PHE A 100 -2.47 -8.14 -19.70
CA PHE A 100 -1.90 -9.11 -18.78
C PHE A 100 -2.99 -10.05 -18.26
N PHE A 101 -2.69 -11.34 -18.29
CA PHE A 101 -3.59 -12.41 -17.87
C PHE A 101 -2.94 -13.26 -16.77
N PRO A 102 -3.73 -13.91 -15.91
CA PRO A 102 -3.21 -14.93 -15.00
C PRO A 102 -2.54 -16.09 -15.74
N ASP A 103 -3.05 -16.41 -16.93
CA ASP A 103 -2.49 -17.41 -17.84
C ASP A 103 -1.32 -16.79 -18.63
N ILE A 104 -0.10 -17.25 -18.32
CA ILE A 104 1.14 -16.78 -18.94
C ILE A 104 1.16 -17.09 -20.44
N ASP A 105 0.61 -18.22 -20.89
CA ASP A 105 0.58 -18.54 -22.33
C ASP A 105 -0.27 -17.53 -23.09
N GLN A 106 -1.43 -17.12 -22.54
CA GLN A 106 -2.25 -16.06 -23.13
C GLN A 106 -1.51 -14.72 -23.18
N PHE A 107 -0.78 -14.36 -22.12
CA PHE A 107 0.07 -13.17 -22.13
C PHE A 107 1.19 -13.25 -23.19
N ILE A 108 1.81 -14.43 -23.38
CA ILE A 108 2.82 -14.61 -24.41
C ILE A 108 2.22 -14.40 -25.81
N GLU A 109 0.99 -14.86 -26.05
CA GLU A 109 0.29 -14.57 -27.31
C GLU A 109 0.08 -13.06 -27.51
N GLU A 110 -0.29 -12.32 -26.46
CA GLU A 110 -0.43 -10.86 -26.51
C GLU A 110 0.86 -10.16 -26.94
N VAL A 111 1.98 -10.49 -26.29
CA VAL A 111 3.29 -9.91 -26.59
C VAL A 111 3.80 -10.35 -27.96
N ALA A 112 3.52 -11.59 -28.37
CA ALA A 112 3.92 -12.11 -29.67
C ALA A 112 3.24 -11.40 -30.85
N ARG A 113 2.12 -10.68 -30.65
CA ARG A 113 1.53 -9.83 -31.71
C ARG A 113 2.49 -8.71 -32.12
N LEU A 114 3.25 -8.16 -31.17
CA LEU A 114 4.26 -7.13 -31.41
C LEU A 114 5.63 -7.72 -31.75
N PHE A 115 5.98 -8.85 -31.13
CA PHE A 115 7.29 -9.49 -31.28
C PHE A 115 7.17 -10.96 -31.75
N PRO A 116 6.64 -11.22 -32.96
CA PRO A 116 6.29 -12.58 -33.39
C PRO A 116 7.52 -13.51 -33.46
N SER A 117 8.68 -12.98 -33.85
CA SER A 117 9.94 -13.74 -33.89
C SER A 117 10.45 -14.13 -32.50
N GLN A 118 10.02 -13.42 -31.43
CA GLN A 118 10.46 -13.65 -30.06
C GLN A 118 9.58 -14.65 -29.30
N LYS A 119 8.44 -15.07 -29.86
CA LYS A 119 7.50 -16.01 -29.20
C LYS A 119 8.17 -17.27 -28.63
N PRO A 120 9.07 -17.98 -29.35
CA PRO A 120 9.77 -19.15 -28.78
C PRO A 120 10.68 -18.77 -27.60
N ASN A 121 11.33 -17.60 -27.66
CA ASN A 121 12.20 -17.13 -26.58
C ASN A 121 11.39 -16.66 -25.37
N LEU A 122 10.22 -16.04 -25.58
CA LEU A 122 9.27 -15.68 -24.53
C LEU A 122 8.80 -16.92 -23.77
N LYS A 123 8.38 -17.98 -24.49
CA LYS A 123 8.02 -19.26 -23.86
C LYS A 123 9.17 -19.87 -23.06
N ARG A 124 10.39 -19.86 -23.61
CA ARG A 124 11.58 -20.37 -22.90
C ARG A 124 11.89 -19.53 -21.66
N PHE A 125 11.81 -18.21 -21.75
CA PHE A 125 12.06 -17.29 -20.65
C PHE A 125 11.05 -17.48 -19.52
N TYR A 126 9.76 -17.36 -19.82
CA TYR A 126 8.71 -17.48 -18.83
C TYR A 126 8.63 -18.90 -18.23
N GLY A 127 8.84 -19.96 -19.02
CA GLY A 127 8.88 -21.32 -18.48
C GLY A 127 10.03 -21.55 -17.49
N ASP A 128 11.23 -21.04 -17.81
CA ASP A 128 12.37 -21.10 -16.90
C ASP A 128 12.13 -20.29 -15.62
N MET A 129 11.52 -19.10 -15.73
CA MET A 129 11.25 -18.23 -14.59
C MET A 129 10.11 -18.78 -13.73
N GLU A 130 9.06 -19.33 -14.34
CA GLU A 130 7.92 -19.94 -13.65
C GLU A 130 8.35 -21.17 -12.85
N GLN A 131 9.21 -22.02 -13.42
CA GLN A 131 9.79 -23.14 -12.68
C GLN A 131 10.60 -22.65 -11.47
N LEU A 132 11.45 -21.64 -11.66
CA LEU A 132 12.26 -21.06 -10.59
C LEU A 132 11.38 -20.49 -9.47
N TYR A 133 10.38 -19.70 -9.86
CA TYR A 133 9.41 -19.09 -8.97
C TYR A 133 8.59 -20.13 -8.21
N THR A 134 8.14 -21.19 -8.88
CA THR A 134 7.37 -22.27 -8.26
C THR A 134 8.18 -22.97 -7.18
N HIS A 135 9.41 -23.40 -7.51
CA HIS A 135 10.28 -24.11 -6.56
C HIS A 135 10.68 -23.25 -5.35
N VAL A 136 10.94 -21.96 -5.57
CA VAL A 136 11.48 -21.06 -4.53
C VAL A 136 10.38 -20.39 -3.69
N MET A 137 9.24 -20.04 -4.29
CA MET A 137 8.22 -19.19 -3.66
C MET A 137 6.86 -19.86 -3.47
N VAL A 138 6.44 -20.76 -4.37
CA VAL A 138 5.09 -21.36 -4.31
C VAL A 138 5.07 -22.65 -3.49
N GLU A 139 6.05 -23.52 -3.67
CA GLU A 139 6.12 -24.79 -2.93
C GLU A 139 6.59 -24.62 -1.48
N HIS A 140 7.33 -23.55 -1.21
CA HIS A 140 7.85 -23.21 0.11
C HIS A 140 7.43 -21.77 0.48
N PRO A 141 6.12 -21.50 0.64
CA PRO A 141 5.65 -20.14 0.92
C PRO A 141 6.25 -19.66 2.23
N SER A 142 6.96 -18.53 2.15
CA SER A 142 7.66 -17.91 3.26
C SER A 142 7.27 -16.44 3.35
N TYR A 143 6.68 -16.06 4.49
CA TYR A 143 6.24 -14.69 4.77
C TYR A 143 7.16 -14.00 5.77
N THR A 144 8.46 -14.28 5.63
CA THR A 144 9.53 -13.59 6.36
C THR A 144 10.47 -12.91 5.38
N THR A 145 11.20 -11.91 5.86
CA THR A 145 12.23 -11.25 5.06
C THR A 145 13.51 -12.10 5.04
N PRO A 146 14.36 -11.96 4.01
CA PRO A 146 15.60 -12.73 3.89
C PRO A 146 16.54 -12.62 5.10
N ASP A 147 16.52 -11.48 5.81
CA ASP A 147 17.31 -11.23 7.02
C ASP A 147 16.73 -11.89 8.28
N GLU A 148 15.46 -12.28 8.27
CA GLU A 148 14.77 -12.97 9.38
C GLU A 148 14.36 -14.41 9.02
N THR A 149 14.87 -14.96 7.92
CA THR A 149 14.57 -16.36 7.52
C THR A 149 15.35 -17.36 8.37
N ASP A 150 14.66 -18.39 8.88
CA ASP A 150 15.31 -19.46 9.63
C ASP A 150 16.27 -20.27 8.74
N ARG A 151 17.49 -20.52 9.24
CA ARG A 151 18.55 -21.18 8.47
C ARG A 151 18.22 -22.65 8.16
N LYS A 152 17.49 -23.33 9.04
CA LYS A 152 17.09 -24.73 8.87
C LYS A 152 16.00 -24.83 7.81
N GLU A 153 15.01 -23.93 7.84
CA GLU A 153 13.97 -23.85 6.80
C GLU A 153 14.58 -23.56 5.43
N MET A 154 15.48 -22.56 5.36
CA MET A 154 16.20 -22.24 4.12
C MET A 154 16.98 -23.46 3.60
N LEU A 155 17.69 -24.18 4.48
CA LEU A 155 18.44 -25.37 4.08
C LEU A 155 17.52 -26.49 3.58
N GLN A 156 16.38 -26.72 4.23
CA GLN A 156 15.40 -27.73 3.80
C GLN A 156 14.83 -27.40 2.41
N ALA A 157 14.46 -26.14 2.19
CA ALA A 157 13.95 -25.70 0.88
C ALA A 157 15.05 -25.75 -0.20
N MET A 158 16.30 -25.42 0.13
CA MET A 158 17.42 -25.60 -0.79
C MET A 158 17.66 -27.08 -1.14
N LEU A 159 17.43 -28.01 -0.22
CA LEU A 159 17.62 -29.44 -0.46
C LEU A 159 16.52 -30.05 -1.33
N SER A 160 15.29 -29.50 -1.33
CA SER A 160 14.22 -29.96 -2.21
C SER A 160 14.47 -29.56 -3.67
N HIS A 161 15.05 -28.38 -3.92
CA HIS A 161 15.33 -27.87 -5.28
C HIS A 161 16.71 -27.23 -5.44
N PRO A 162 17.82 -27.97 -5.26
CA PRO A 162 19.16 -27.39 -5.17
C PRO A 162 19.59 -26.62 -6.42
N VAL A 163 19.23 -27.10 -7.61
CA VAL A 163 19.55 -26.44 -8.88
C VAL A 163 18.83 -25.10 -9.00
N SER A 164 17.53 -25.05 -8.68
CA SER A 164 16.74 -23.82 -8.73
C SER A 164 17.25 -22.80 -7.71
N TYR A 165 17.51 -23.19 -6.47
CA TYR A 165 18.05 -22.29 -5.46
C TYR A 165 19.44 -21.74 -5.83
N LEU A 166 20.36 -22.59 -6.31
CA LEU A 166 21.67 -22.13 -6.79
C LEU A 166 21.54 -21.15 -7.95
N ARG A 167 20.65 -21.43 -8.90
CA ARG A 167 20.36 -20.54 -10.03
C ARG A 167 19.78 -19.20 -9.56
N PHE A 168 18.80 -19.24 -8.66
CA PHE A 168 18.16 -18.05 -8.07
C PHE A 168 19.18 -17.17 -7.35
N LEU A 169 19.99 -17.75 -6.46
CA LEU A 169 21.03 -17.03 -5.71
C LEU A 169 22.13 -16.48 -6.63
N SER A 170 22.41 -17.13 -7.77
CA SER A 170 23.38 -16.62 -8.76
C SER A 170 22.95 -15.30 -9.41
N TYR A 171 21.68 -14.91 -9.27
CA TYR A 171 21.11 -13.66 -9.80
C TYR A 171 21.22 -12.47 -8.85
N LEU A 172 21.66 -12.68 -7.60
CA LEU A 172 21.75 -11.62 -6.59
C LEU A 172 22.62 -10.44 -7.06
N ASN A 173 23.75 -10.72 -7.72
CA ASN A 173 24.70 -9.70 -8.18
C ASN A 173 24.68 -9.48 -9.70
N LYS A 174 23.58 -9.80 -10.38
CA LYS A 174 23.41 -9.59 -11.83
C LYS A 174 22.27 -8.63 -12.09
N SER A 175 22.34 -7.90 -13.19
CA SER A 175 21.23 -7.05 -13.64
C SER A 175 20.17 -7.87 -14.38
N ALA A 176 18.93 -7.39 -14.39
CA ALA A 176 17.85 -7.97 -15.18
C ALA A 176 18.19 -8.03 -16.67
N LYS A 177 18.94 -7.04 -17.18
CA LYS A 177 19.50 -7.05 -18.55
C LYS A 177 20.37 -8.28 -18.78
N SER A 178 21.28 -8.61 -17.86
CA SER A 178 22.13 -9.81 -17.96
C SER A 178 21.33 -11.12 -17.98
N LEU A 179 20.20 -11.17 -17.27
CA LEU A 179 19.26 -12.29 -17.34
C LEU A 179 18.57 -12.36 -18.70
N LEU A 180 17.97 -11.26 -19.14
CA LEU A 180 17.21 -11.16 -20.39
C LEU A 180 18.08 -11.44 -21.63
N SER A 181 19.35 -11.03 -21.63
CA SER A 181 20.31 -11.30 -22.72
C SER A 181 20.62 -12.78 -22.96
N LYS A 182 20.22 -13.68 -22.05
CA LYS A 182 20.28 -15.13 -22.30
C LYS A 182 19.17 -15.64 -23.21
N TYR A 183 18.08 -14.87 -23.34
CA TYR A 183 16.88 -15.26 -24.07
C TYR A 183 16.66 -14.40 -25.31
N PHE A 184 17.00 -13.11 -25.21
CA PHE A 184 16.66 -12.11 -26.21
C PHE A 184 17.91 -11.40 -26.74
N THR A 185 17.90 -11.08 -28.02
CA THR A 185 18.94 -10.29 -28.70
C THR A 185 18.37 -9.05 -29.40
N ASP A 186 17.05 -9.01 -29.59
CA ASP A 186 16.35 -7.90 -30.24
C ASP A 186 16.24 -6.70 -29.28
N PRO A 187 16.84 -5.53 -29.59
CA PRO A 187 16.78 -4.36 -28.73
C PRO A 187 15.36 -3.93 -28.34
N GLU A 188 14.39 -4.16 -29.22
CA GLU A 188 13.01 -3.70 -29.03
C GLU A 188 12.28 -4.41 -27.88
N ILE A 189 12.58 -5.70 -27.65
CA ILE A 189 11.99 -6.41 -26.50
C ILE A 189 12.66 -5.99 -25.19
N PHE A 190 13.93 -5.56 -25.21
CA PHE A 190 14.55 -4.95 -24.03
C PHE A 190 13.86 -3.65 -23.65
N SER A 191 13.51 -2.79 -24.62
CA SER A 191 12.74 -1.58 -24.37
C SER A 191 11.38 -1.87 -23.73
N PHE A 192 10.68 -2.93 -24.16
CA PHE A 192 9.45 -3.38 -23.51
C PHE A 192 9.68 -3.79 -22.04
N PHE A 193 10.68 -4.63 -21.77
CA PHE A 193 11.01 -5.05 -20.40
C PHE A 193 11.52 -3.89 -19.53
N ASP A 194 12.21 -2.91 -20.11
CA ASP A 194 12.59 -1.66 -19.44
C ASP A 194 11.37 -0.88 -18.97
N LYS A 195 10.31 -0.78 -19.78
CA LYS A 195 9.07 -0.11 -19.37
C LYS A 195 8.33 -0.85 -18.25
N LEU A 196 8.28 -2.17 -18.31
CA LEU A 196 7.74 -2.96 -17.20
C LEU A 196 8.55 -2.68 -15.93
N THR A 197 9.88 -2.75 -16.02
CA THR A 197 10.75 -2.57 -14.85
C THR A 197 10.69 -1.15 -14.29
N SER A 198 10.62 -0.12 -15.15
CA SER A 198 10.41 1.27 -14.75
C SER A 198 9.13 1.41 -13.92
N THR A 199 8.02 0.88 -14.43
CA THR A 199 6.72 1.03 -13.80
C THR A 199 6.63 0.36 -12.43
N TYR A 200 7.24 -0.82 -12.25
CA TYR A 200 7.15 -1.58 -11.00
C TYR A 200 8.26 -1.27 -9.99
N CYS A 201 9.48 -1.01 -10.47
CA CYS A 201 10.67 -0.92 -9.64
C CYS A 201 11.32 0.48 -9.64
N TYR A 202 10.80 1.41 -10.45
CA TYR A 202 11.37 2.75 -10.66
C TYR A 202 12.83 2.72 -11.15
N THR A 203 13.17 1.66 -11.89
CA THR A 203 14.52 1.30 -12.35
C THR A 203 14.47 0.79 -13.79
N THR A 204 15.59 0.85 -14.51
CA THR A 204 15.75 0.14 -15.80
C THR A 204 16.14 -1.33 -15.57
N VAL A 205 16.11 -2.17 -16.60
CA VAL A 205 16.63 -3.54 -16.54
C VAL A 205 18.13 -3.59 -16.26
N GLU A 206 18.86 -2.50 -16.54
CA GLU A 206 20.29 -2.40 -16.25
C GLU A 206 20.54 -2.12 -14.76
N GLU A 207 19.72 -1.25 -14.17
CA GLU A 207 19.79 -0.92 -12.75
C GLU A 207 19.19 -2.01 -11.85
N SER A 208 18.22 -2.78 -12.35
CA SER A 208 17.44 -3.72 -11.54
C SER A 208 18.17 -5.03 -11.27
N PRO A 209 18.20 -5.51 -10.01
CA PRO A 209 18.71 -6.84 -9.70
C PRO A 209 17.89 -7.94 -10.38
N ALA A 210 18.56 -8.87 -11.07
CA ALA A 210 17.92 -9.97 -11.79
C ALA A 210 17.03 -10.82 -10.89
N ILE A 211 17.42 -11.00 -9.62
CA ILE A 211 16.63 -11.77 -8.64
C ILE A 211 15.23 -11.20 -8.44
N LEU A 212 15.08 -9.87 -8.39
CA LEU A 212 13.78 -9.23 -8.25
C LEU A 212 12.95 -9.40 -9.52
N SER A 213 13.58 -9.25 -10.69
CA SER A 213 12.92 -9.44 -11.98
C SER A 213 12.46 -10.89 -12.20
N THR A 214 13.20 -11.89 -11.74
CA THR A 214 12.78 -13.31 -11.84
C THR A 214 11.48 -13.59 -11.10
N VAL A 215 11.25 -12.89 -9.99
CA VAL A 215 10.03 -13.02 -9.19
C VAL A 215 8.93 -12.17 -9.80
N MET A 216 9.19 -10.89 -10.03
CA MET A 216 8.21 -9.90 -10.50
C MET A 216 7.51 -10.31 -11.80
N PHE A 217 8.28 -10.71 -12.83
CA PHE A 217 7.66 -11.03 -14.13
C PHE A 217 6.68 -12.20 -14.06
N VAL A 218 6.92 -13.17 -13.18
CA VAL A 218 6.01 -14.32 -13.00
C VAL A 218 4.89 -14.00 -12.01
N ASP A 219 5.23 -13.36 -10.89
CA ASP A 219 4.27 -13.01 -9.84
C ASP A 219 3.19 -12.05 -10.35
N ASN A 220 3.52 -11.19 -11.32
CA ASN A 220 2.54 -10.35 -12.02
C ASN A 220 1.40 -11.15 -12.67
N HIS A 221 1.60 -12.44 -12.95
CA HIS A 221 0.58 -13.35 -13.48
C HIS A 221 0.04 -14.28 -12.40
N VAL A 222 0.93 -15.01 -11.72
CA VAL A 222 0.57 -16.06 -10.75
C VAL A 222 -0.03 -15.47 -9.48
N GLY A 223 0.51 -14.34 -9.01
CA GLY A 223 0.02 -13.64 -7.83
C GLY A 223 -1.35 -13.00 -8.07
N GLY A 224 -1.60 -12.52 -9.30
CA GLY A 224 -2.84 -11.87 -9.71
C GLY A 224 -2.95 -10.41 -9.24
N SER A 225 -3.95 -9.69 -9.74
CA SER A 225 -4.19 -8.27 -9.50
C SER A 225 -5.56 -8.10 -8.87
N TYR A 226 -5.64 -7.27 -7.82
CA TYR A 226 -6.83 -7.18 -6.98
C TYR A 226 -7.12 -5.76 -6.47
N TYR A 227 -8.35 -5.57 -6.02
CA TYR A 227 -8.83 -4.36 -5.36
C TYR A 227 -9.69 -4.69 -4.14
N PRO A 228 -9.50 -4.05 -2.96
CA PRO A 228 -10.39 -4.25 -1.82
C PRO A 228 -11.79 -3.72 -2.12
N ALA A 229 -12.80 -4.60 -2.00
CA ALA A 229 -14.18 -4.24 -2.32
C ALA A 229 -14.66 -3.12 -1.39
N GLY A 230 -15.13 -2.00 -1.95
CA GLY A 230 -15.62 -0.85 -1.21
C GLY A 230 -14.61 0.30 -1.02
N SER A 231 -13.34 0.14 -1.44
CA SER A 231 -12.22 1.11 -1.45
C SER A 231 -10.96 0.52 -0.83
N ALA A 232 -9.77 0.98 -1.26
CA ALA A 232 -8.49 0.63 -0.63
C ALA A 232 -8.48 0.90 0.90
N LEU A 233 -9.29 1.84 1.40
CA LEU A 233 -9.51 2.11 2.82
C LEU A 233 -9.85 0.87 3.66
N MET A 234 -10.51 -0.13 3.08
CA MET A 234 -10.91 -1.34 3.79
C MET A 234 -9.70 -2.10 4.35
N LEU A 235 -8.56 -2.08 3.65
CA LEU A 235 -7.33 -2.75 4.07
C LEU A 235 -6.75 -2.17 5.39
N PRO A 236 -6.31 -0.89 5.44
CA PRO A 236 -5.81 -0.33 6.69
C PRO A 236 -6.88 -0.26 7.79
N GLY A 237 -8.15 -0.06 7.42
CA GLY A 237 -9.25 -0.01 8.38
C GLY A 237 -9.52 -1.36 9.08
N LYS A 238 -9.40 -2.49 8.38
CA LYS A 238 -9.53 -3.81 8.99
C LYS A 238 -8.32 -4.20 9.84
N LEU A 239 -7.12 -3.74 9.49
CA LEU A 239 -5.97 -3.88 10.39
C LEU A 239 -6.15 -3.06 11.67
N GLU A 240 -6.65 -1.83 11.54
CA GLU A 240 -7.02 -0.98 12.68
C GLU A 240 -8.06 -1.67 13.58
N LYS A 241 -9.09 -2.27 12.97
CA LYS A 241 -10.11 -3.05 13.69
C LYS A 241 -9.47 -4.10 14.58
N VAL A 242 -8.59 -4.95 14.04
CA VAL A 242 -7.96 -6.03 14.80
C VAL A 242 -7.13 -5.48 15.97
N ILE A 243 -6.42 -4.37 15.77
CA ILE A 243 -5.62 -3.72 16.83
C ILE A 243 -6.53 -3.30 18.00
N GLU A 244 -7.61 -2.58 17.73
CA GLU A 244 -8.50 -2.04 18.76
C GLU A 244 -9.40 -3.12 19.38
N GLU A 245 -9.76 -4.16 18.62
CA GLU A 245 -10.46 -5.33 19.14
C GLU A 245 -9.64 -6.11 20.17
N HIS A 246 -8.32 -6.09 20.07
CA HIS A 246 -7.41 -6.69 21.05
C HIS A 246 -6.92 -5.68 22.11
N GLY A 247 -7.61 -4.55 22.29
CA GLY A 247 -7.36 -3.59 23.38
C GLY A 247 -6.09 -2.74 23.22
N SER A 248 -5.49 -2.76 22.04
CA SER A 248 -4.41 -1.84 21.65
C SER A 248 -5.00 -0.54 21.10
N VAL A 249 -4.19 0.51 20.96
CA VAL A 249 -4.69 1.87 20.69
C VAL A 249 -4.07 2.49 19.44
N MET A 250 -4.89 3.25 18.73
CA MET A 250 -4.48 4.12 17.62
C MET A 250 -4.42 5.57 18.10
N ILE A 251 -3.34 6.26 17.75
CA ILE A 251 -3.09 7.67 18.10
C ILE A 251 -2.83 8.43 16.79
N PRO A 252 -3.88 8.79 16.04
CA PRO A 252 -3.75 9.59 14.82
C PRO A 252 -3.46 11.06 15.15
N ASN A 253 -3.20 11.88 14.12
CA ASN A 253 -2.96 13.33 14.26
C ASN A 253 -1.80 13.69 15.20
N ARG A 254 -0.83 12.79 15.37
CA ARG A 254 0.34 13.00 16.24
C ARG A 254 1.62 12.61 15.53
N GLU A 255 2.48 13.58 15.32
CA GLU A 255 3.81 13.31 14.77
C GLU A 255 4.76 12.87 15.88
N VAL A 256 5.42 11.72 15.69
CA VAL A 256 6.60 11.37 16.49
C VAL A 256 7.77 12.23 15.99
N VAL A 257 8.32 13.07 16.87
CA VAL A 257 9.39 14.01 16.52
C VAL A 257 10.78 13.53 16.96
N ARG A 258 10.86 12.64 17.95
CA ARG A 258 12.13 12.13 18.49
C ARG A 258 11.96 10.77 19.14
N ILE A 259 12.94 9.87 18.95
CA ILE A 259 13.05 8.63 19.74
C ILE A 259 13.80 8.94 21.04
N LEU A 260 13.21 8.51 22.16
CA LEU A 260 13.77 8.66 23.50
C LEU A 260 14.65 7.45 23.82
N PHE A 261 15.75 7.71 24.53
CA PHE A 261 16.74 6.71 24.90
C PHE A 261 16.90 6.64 26.41
N SER A 262 17.03 5.43 26.95
CA SER A 262 17.49 5.16 28.31
C SER A 262 18.82 4.41 28.23
N GLY A 263 19.92 5.13 28.45
CA GLY A 263 21.25 4.65 28.05
C GLY A 263 21.32 4.52 26.53
N ASN A 264 21.81 3.38 26.00
CA ASN A 264 21.89 3.13 24.55
C ASN A 264 20.67 2.38 23.99
N LYS A 265 19.53 2.39 24.71
CA LYS A 265 18.32 1.66 24.32
C LYS A 265 17.17 2.62 24.05
N PRO A 266 16.56 2.59 22.85
CA PRO A 266 15.26 3.20 22.59
C PRO A 266 14.23 2.74 23.62
N SER A 267 13.54 3.69 24.26
CA SER A 267 12.63 3.44 25.38
C SER A 267 11.27 4.13 25.24
N GLY A 268 11.10 4.94 24.19
CA GLY A 268 9.88 5.68 23.95
C GLY A 268 10.03 6.69 22.82
N VAL A 269 9.03 7.54 22.68
CA VAL A 269 8.98 8.60 21.68
C VAL A 269 8.46 9.89 22.29
N GLN A 270 8.90 11.02 21.74
CA GLN A 270 8.32 12.32 21.98
C GLN A 270 7.39 12.69 20.82
N LEU A 271 6.22 13.22 21.15
CA LEU A 271 5.23 13.71 20.19
C LEU A 271 5.38 15.22 19.93
N ASP A 272 4.73 15.70 18.88
CA ASP A 272 4.70 17.11 18.47
C ASP A 272 4.12 18.09 19.50
N ASP A 273 3.25 17.63 20.41
CA ASP A 273 2.77 18.40 21.56
C ASP A 273 3.71 18.38 22.78
N GLY A 274 4.88 17.75 22.64
CA GLY A 274 5.87 17.62 23.70
C GLY A 274 5.61 16.49 24.69
N SER A 275 4.46 15.80 24.61
CA SER A 275 4.20 14.62 25.43
C SER A 275 5.09 13.45 25.05
N ALA A 276 5.23 12.47 25.95
CA ALA A 276 6.06 11.29 25.76
C ALA A 276 5.27 10.00 25.98
N LEU A 277 5.52 9.03 25.10
CA LEU A 277 5.00 7.66 25.21
C LEU A 277 6.17 6.69 25.38
N TYR A 278 6.02 5.72 26.28
CA TYR A 278 7.08 4.77 26.62
C TYR A 278 6.66 3.33 26.31
N ALA A 279 7.61 2.54 25.80
CA ALA A 279 7.41 1.12 25.50
C ALA A 279 8.71 0.34 25.70
N ASP A 280 8.59 -0.99 25.87
CA ASP A 280 9.77 -1.87 25.95
C ASP A 280 10.46 -2.04 24.60
N GLN A 281 9.68 -2.07 23.51
CA GLN A 281 10.18 -2.20 22.14
C GLN A 281 9.46 -1.22 21.22
N LEU A 282 10.15 -0.78 20.17
CA LEU A 282 9.66 0.14 19.16
C LEU A 282 9.71 -0.53 17.79
N ILE A 283 8.70 -0.29 16.96
CA ILE A 283 8.73 -0.62 15.53
C ILE A 283 8.61 0.69 14.75
N TYR A 284 9.51 0.92 13.82
CA TYR A 284 9.47 2.08 12.92
C TYR A 284 9.08 1.65 11.51
N SER A 285 8.03 2.27 10.96
CA SER A 285 7.44 1.96 9.65
C SER A 285 7.68 3.04 8.59
N GLY A 286 8.60 3.98 8.83
CA GLY A 286 8.84 5.12 7.94
C GLY A 286 10.11 5.02 7.08
N THR A 287 10.51 6.15 6.48
CA THR A 287 11.70 6.22 5.63
C THR A 287 13.00 6.16 6.43
N VAL A 288 14.04 5.57 5.84
CA VAL A 288 15.40 5.53 6.43
C VAL A 288 15.96 6.94 6.68
N TRP A 289 15.64 7.91 5.81
CA TRP A 289 16.07 9.30 5.98
C TRP A 289 15.44 9.96 7.20
N ASN A 290 14.15 9.75 7.45
CA ASN A 290 13.50 10.30 8.65
C ASN A 290 14.02 9.61 9.93
N LEU A 291 14.29 8.31 9.89
CA LEU A 291 14.82 7.58 11.04
C LEU A 291 16.16 8.17 11.50
N TYR A 292 17.14 8.18 10.59
CA TYR A 292 18.51 8.57 10.91
C TYR A 292 18.73 10.07 10.80
N GLY A 293 17.95 10.81 10.01
CA GLY A 293 18.10 12.25 9.83
C GLY A 293 17.39 13.07 10.91
N LYS A 294 16.25 12.58 11.40
CA LYS A 294 15.34 13.31 12.28
C LYS A 294 15.08 12.63 13.62
N LEU A 295 14.65 11.36 13.62
CA LEU A 295 14.10 10.72 14.83
C LEU A 295 15.15 10.24 15.82
N ILE A 296 16.23 9.62 15.34
CA ILE A 296 17.35 9.17 16.18
C ILE A 296 18.28 10.37 16.42
N PRO A 297 18.48 10.76 17.69
CA PRO A 297 19.39 11.85 18.00
C PRO A 297 20.83 11.54 17.57
N PRO A 298 21.59 12.51 17.03
CA PRO A 298 22.95 12.28 16.54
C PRO A 298 23.88 11.61 17.56
N GLU A 299 23.73 11.93 18.85
CA GLU A 299 24.52 11.37 19.95
C GLU A 299 24.32 9.86 20.15
N TYR A 300 23.25 9.27 19.62
CA TYR A 300 22.97 7.84 19.69
C TYR A 300 23.24 7.09 18.39
N SER A 301 23.71 7.74 17.33
CA SER A 301 23.89 7.12 16.01
C SER A 301 25.31 7.27 15.48
N ASP A 302 25.88 6.20 14.94
CA ASP A 302 27.20 6.25 14.28
C ASP A 302 27.15 7.22 13.08
N PRO A 303 28.06 8.21 12.99
CA PRO A 303 28.16 9.09 11.83
C PRO A 303 28.22 8.36 10.48
N LYS A 304 28.86 7.18 10.41
CA LYS A 304 28.89 6.34 9.19
C LYS A 304 27.51 5.82 8.82
N ARG A 305 26.69 5.47 9.82
CA ARG A 305 25.32 4.99 9.60
C ARG A 305 24.43 6.11 9.08
N ARG A 306 24.56 7.31 9.64
CA ARG A 306 23.88 8.52 9.14
C ARG A 306 24.32 8.87 7.71
N ALA A 307 25.61 8.76 7.40
CA ALA A 307 26.13 8.98 6.06
C ALA A 307 25.59 7.94 5.06
N TRP A 308 25.51 6.66 5.44
CA TRP A 308 24.89 5.60 4.64
C TRP A 308 23.41 5.84 4.39
N ALA A 309 22.66 6.30 5.40
CA ALA A 309 21.25 6.65 5.24
C ALA A 309 21.07 7.85 4.30
N ALA A 310 21.93 8.87 4.42
CA ALA A 310 21.92 10.04 3.55
C ALA A 310 22.34 9.72 2.10
N SER A 311 23.17 8.70 1.87
CA SER A 311 23.59 8.28 0.53
C SER A 311 22.53 7.45 -0.22
N GLN A 312 21.42 7.12 0.42
CA GLN A 312 20.33 6.39 -0.23
C GLN A 312 19.67 7.25 -1.30
N VAL A 313 19.49 6.68 -2.50
CA VAL A 313 18.86 7.37 -3.64
C VAL A 313 17.34 7.16 -3.57
N PRO A 314 16.52 8.22 -3.53
CA PRO A 314 15.07 8.08 -3.55
C PRO A 314 14.54 7.63 -4.92
N THR A 315 13.33 7.08 -4.95
CA THR A 315 12.57 6.97 -6.20
C THR A 315 12.20 8.36 -6.73
N TYR A 316 11.79 8.44 -8.00
CA TYR A 316 11.47 9.72 -8.62
C TYR A 316 10.25 10.38 -7.93
N PRO A 317 10.27 11.71 -7.79
CA PRO A 317 9.09 12.46 -7.38
C PRO A 317 7.96 12.28 -8.40
N SER A 318 6.73 12.23 -7.92
CA SER A 318 5.55 12.00 -8.78
C SER A 318 4.41 12.95 -8.51
N LEU A 319 3.48 12.96 -9.44
CA LEU A 319 2.17 13.57 -9.36
C LEU A 319 1.10 12.50 -9.26
N ALA A 320 0.02 12.81 -8.56
CA ALA A 320 -1.19 12.01 -8.59
C ALA A 320 -2.38 12.93 -8.91
N LEU A 321 -2.97 12.76 -10.09
CA LEU A 321 -4.18 13.44 -10.54
C LEU A 321 -5.39 12.59 -10.16
N TYR A 322 -6.27 13.15 -9.36
CA TYR A 322 -7.54 12.58 -8.95
C TYR A 322 -8.65 13.28 -9.73
N SER A 323 -9.44 12.55 -10.50
CA SER A 323 -10.52 13.13 -11.31
C SER A 323 -11.82 12.36 -11.14
N VAL A 324 -12.93 13.09 -11.13
CA VAL A 324 -14.26 12.53 -11.41
C VAL A 324 -14.62 12.91 -12.83
N VAL A 325 -15.02 11.94 -13.63
CA VAL A 325 -15.44 12.14 -15.02
C VAL A 325 -16.81 11.54 -15.26
N ASP A 326 -17.55 12.06 -16.23
CA ASP A 326 -18.75 11.39 -16.71
C ASP A 326 -18.40 9.97 -17.17
N ARG A 327 -19.28 9.00 -16.92
CA ARG A 327 -19.09 7.61 -17.32
C ARG A 327 -18.87 7.46 -18.84
N SER A 328 -19.45 8.34 -19.64
CA SER A 328 -19.26 8.37 -21.10
C SER A 328 -17.85 8.76 -21.56
N ALA A 329 -17.01 9.32 -20.67
CA ALA A 329 -15.63 9.68 -20.98
C ALA A 329 -14.71 8.45 -21.16
N ILE A 330 -15.07 7.33 -20.53
CA ILE A 330 -14.30 6.10 -20.50
C ILE A 330 -15.04 5.05 -21.33
N ASP A 331 -14.38 4.49 -22.34
CA ASP A 331 -14.98 3.46 -23.19
C ASP A 331 -15.10 2.11 -22.47
N HIS A 332 -15.96 1.25 -23.01
CA HIS A 332 -16.25 -0.09 -22.50
C HIS A 332 -15.09 -1.09 -22.63
N GLU A 333 -14.03 -0.75 -23.39
CA GLU A 333 -12.82 -1.58 -23.45
C GLU A 333 -11.77 -1.17 -22.41
N ALA A 334 -12.06 -0.15 -21.60
CA ALA A 334 -11.16 0.28 -20.55
C ALA A 334 -11.03 -0.80 -19.46
N MET A 335 -9.82 -0.92 -18.93
CA MET A 335 -9.53 -1.77 -17.77
C MET A 335 -9.39 -0.92 -16.51
N ALA A 336 -9.63 -1.54 -15.35
CA ALA A 336 -9.46 -0.87 -14.05
C ALA A 336 -8.03 -0.37 -13.82
N VAL A 337 -7.03 -0.93 -14.52
CA VAL A 337 -5.63 -0.49 -14.47
C VAL A 337 -5.03 -0.47 -15.88
N GLU A 338 -4.58 0.71 -16.33
CA GLU A 338 -3.93 0.91 -17.62
C GLU A 338 -2.64 1.71 -17.48
N MET A 339 -1.54 1.20 -18.05
CA MET A 339 -0.25 1.87 -18.10
C MET A 339 -0.07 2.50 -19.49
N LEU A 340 0.04 3.82 -19.53
CA LEU A 340 0.22 4.59 -20.76
C LEU A 340 1.71 4.86 -20.96
N VAL A 341 2.32 4.20 -21.95
CA VAL A 341 3.71 4.47 -22.33
C VAL A 341 3.74 5.50 -23.46
N GLY A 342 4.33 6.67 -23.20
CA GLY A 342 4.54 7.71 -24.21
C GLY A 342 5.66 7.37 -25.18
N ASP A 343 6.93 7.60 -24.77
CA ASP A 343 8.11 7.29 -25.58
C ASP A 343 8.76 5.97 -25.11
N PRO A 344 8.77 4.91 -25.93
CA PRO A 344 9.44 3.64 -25.61
C PRO A 344 10.96 3.77 -25.34
N SER A 345 11.60 4.82 -25.82
CA SER A 345 13.06 4.98 -25.82
C SER A 345 13.62 5.81 -24.63
N ALA A 346 12.78 6.55 -23.92
CA ALA A 346 13.19 7.40 -22.82
C ALA A 346 12.19 7.35 -21.65
N LEU A 347 12.70 7.47 -20.42
CA LEU A 347 11.87 7.81 -19.26
C LEU A 347 11.45 9.28 -19.41
N ASN A 348 10.17 9.52 -19.63
CA ASN A 348 9.63 10.87 -19.78
C ASN A 348 8.36 11.06 -18.92
N GLU A 349 7.88 12.29 -18.81
CA GLU A 349 6.68 12.62 -18.03
C GLU A 349 5.38 12.12 -18.66
N GLU A 350 5.45 11.47 -19.84
CA GLU A 350 4.30 10.90 -20.51
C GLU A 350 3.98 9.47 -20.05
N GLU A 351 4.85 8.84 -19.25
CA GLU A 351 4.57 7.57 -18.58
C GLU A 351 3.59 7.80 -17.42
N VAL A 352 2.37 7.30 -17.59
CA VAL A 352 1.30 7.46 -16.60
C VAL A 352 0.60 6.13 -16.35
N THR A 353 0.53 5.72 -15.09
CA THR A 353 -0.35 4.62 -14.67
C THR A 353 -1.69 5.19 -14.26
N VAL A 354 -2.74 4.70 -14.92
CA VAL A 354 -4.13 5.12 -14.74
C VAL A 354 -4.89 4.01 -14.02
N TYR A 355 -5.50 4.35 -12.90
CA TYR A 355 -6.38 3.49 -12.15
C TYR A 355 -7.81 4.02 -12.26
N ILE A 356 -8.73 3.16 -12.66
CA ILE A 356 -10.16 3.43 -12.78
C ILE A 356 -10.92 2.35 -12.01
N PRO A 357 -10.74 2.24 -10.69
CA PRO A 357 -11.29 1.14 -9.89
C PRO A 357 -12.83 1.08 -9.95
N SER A 358 -13.48 2.20 -10.30
CA SER A 358 -14.94 2.27 -10.53
C SER A 358 -15.46 1.52 -11.76
N ILE A 359 -14.58 0.95 -12.59
CA ILE A 359 -14.96 -0.06 -13.59
C ILE A 359 -15.36 -1.37 -12.90
N ASP A 360 -14.62 -1.75 -11.87
CA ASP A 360 -14.81 -3.01 -11.16
C ASP A 360 -15.57 -2.85 -9.83
N ASP A 361 -15.61 -1.66 -9.26
CA ASP A 361 -16.30 -1.34 -8.01
C ASP A 361 -17.22 -0.12 -8.16
N HIS A 362 -18.52 -0.40 -8.37
CA HIS A 362 -19.55 0.63 -8.55
C HIS A 362 -19.96 1.31 -7.23
N THR A 363 -19.31 1.02 -6.11
CA THR A 363 -19.59 1.63 -4.80
C THR A 363 -18.72 2.87 -4.52
N LEU A 364 -17.79 3.20 -5.41
CA LEU A 364 -16.80 4.26 -5.23
C LEU A 364 -17.26 5.64 -5.67
N CYS A 365 -18.24 5.74 -6.56
CA CYS A 365 -18.76 7.00 -7.11
C CYS A 365 -20.22 6.84 -7.59
N GLY A 366 -20.80 7.91 -8.14
CA GLY A 366 -22.14 7.89 -8.74
C GLY A 366 -22.25 6.94 -9.94
N LYS A 367 -23.50 6.58 -10.28
CA LYS A 367 -23.79 5.63 -11.40
C LYS A 367 -23.38 6.17 -12.77
N ASP A 368 -23.38 7.49 -12.93
CA ASP A 368 -23.03 8.21 -14.14
C ASP A 368 -21.58 8.72 -14.12
N GLU A 369 -20.76 8.22 -13.20
CA GLU A 369 -19.39 8.66 -12.97
C GLU A 369 -18.37 7.53 -13.08
N HIS A 370 -17.13 7.93 -13.35
CA HIS A 370 -15.92 7.18 -13.02
C HIS A 370 -14.98 8.02 -12.17
N VAL A 371 -14.34 7.38 -11.18
CA VAL A 371 -13.15 7.91 -10.51
C VAL A 371 -11.89 7.46 -11.25
N VAL A 372 -11.02 8.42 -11.57
CA VAL A 372 -9.76 8.22 -12.27
C VAL A 372 -8.61 8.74 -11.40
N LEU A 373 -7.64 7.88 -11.13
CA LEU A 373 -6.35 8.23 -10.53
C LEU A 373 -5.25 8.03 -11.56
N ALA A 374 -4.56 9.10 -11.93
CA ALA A 374 -3.42 9.05 -12.85
C ALA A 374 -2.14 9.44 -12.12
N ILE A 375 -1.17 8.53 -12.05
CA ILE A 375 0.13 8.74 -11.41
C ILE A 375 1.23 8.74 -12.47
N GLY A 376 2.06 9.77 -12.47
CA GLY A 376 3.21 9.89 -13.36
C GLY A 376 4.35 10.67 -12.72
N PRO A 377 5.57 10.58 -13.26
CA PRO A 377 6.71 11.30 -12.71
C PRO A 377 6.56 12.81 -12.94
N SER A 378 7.22 13.59 -12.08
CA SER A 378 7.38 15.03 -12.25
C SER A 378 8.85 15.40 -12.16
N PHE A 379 9.40 15.98 -13.21
CA PHE A 379 10.77 16.48 -13.27
C PHE A 379 10.87 17.99 -12.98
N ARG A 380 9.73 18.65 -12.77
CA ARG A 380 9.70 20.05 -12.33
C ARG A 380 10.08 20.18 -10.86
N THR A 381 10.70 21.32 -10.51
CA THR A 381 10.99 21.67 -9.12
C THR A 381 9.74 22.26 -8.46
N TRP A 382 9.45 21.79 -7.24
CA TRP A 382 8.30 22.25 -6.44
C TRP A 382 8.72 22.97 -5.14
N ASP A 383 10.00 22.95 -4.81
CA ASP A 383 10.53 23.61 -3.62
C ASP A 383 10.75 25.11 -3.86
N GLY A 384 10.49 25.91 -2.83
CA GLY A 384 10.75 27.36 -2.84
C GLY A 384 9.79 28.20 -3.70
N LEU A 385 8.74 27.60 -4.27
CA LEU A 385 7.73 28.33 -5.04
C LEU A 385 6.82 29.14 -4.10
N ASP A 386 6.49 30.37 -4.50
CA ASP A 386 5.41 31.12 -3.86
C ASP A 386 4.04 30.53 -4.21
N ALA A 387 3.01 30.89 -3.44
CA ALA A 387 1.68 30.31 -3.59
C ALA A 387 1.08 30.51 -5.00
N LYS A 388 1.30 31.64 -5.65
CA LYS A 388 0.74 31.92 -6.98
C LYS A 388 1.44 31.06 -8.04
N THR A 389 2.77 31.05 -8.03
CA THR A 389 3.58 30.24 -8.95
C THR A 389 3.31 28.76 -8.78
N TYR A 390 3.18 28.30 -7.53
CA TYR A 390 2.81 26.92 -7.21
C TYR A 390 1.45 26.53 -7.83
N GLN A 391 0.42 27.37 -7.70
CA GLN A 391 -0.90 27.07 -8.27
C GLN A 391 -0.90 27.12 -9.80
N MET A 392 -0.16 28.06 -10.41
CA MET A 392 -0.02 28.09 -11.87
C MET A 392 0.65 26.82 -12.39
N GLN A 393 1.76 26.41 -11.79
CA GLN A 393 2.44 25.16 -12.14
C GLN A 393 1.54 23.94 -11.90
N LYS A 394 0.75 23.93 -10.83
CA LYS A 394 -0.24 22.89 -10.55
C LYS A 394 -1.27 22.76 -11.67
N GLU A 395 -1.80 23.88 -12.15
CA GLU A 395 -2.77 23.89 -13.25
C GLU A 395 -2.16 23.42 -14.58
N GLU A 396 -0.94 23.86 -14.90
CA GLU A 396 -0.21 23.38 -16.08
C GLU A 396 -0.04 21.86 -16.08
N GLU A 397 0.29 21.27 -14.92
CA GLU A 397 0.44 19.82 -14.78
C GLU A 397 -0.90 19.07 -14.86
N ILE A 398 -1.99 19.64 -14.35
CA ILE A 398 -3.34 19.09 -14.54
C ILE A 398 -3.65 19.00 -16.05
N GLN A 399 -3.45 20.10 -16.79
CA GLN A 399 -3.72 20.12 -18.22
C GLN A 399 -2.82 19.16 -19.02
N ARG A 400 -1.56 19.01 -18.59
CA ARG A 400 -0.61 18.05 -19.17
C ARG A 400 -1.08 16.61 -18.96
N LEU A 401 -1.41 16.21 -17.72
CA LEU A 401 -1.87 14.86 -17.40
C LEU A 401 -3.20 14.54 -18.07
N LEU A 402 -4.17 15.47 -18.07
CA LEU A 402 -5.39 15.34 -18.86
C LEU A 402 -5.11 15.24 -20.36
N GLY A 403 -4.05 15.88 -20.86
CA GLY A 403 -3.56 15.72 -22.23
C GLY A 403 -3.05 14.32 -22.54
N VAL A 404 -2.34 13.68 -21.61
CA VAL A 404 -1.91 12.28 -21.74
C VAL A 404 -3.12 11.36 -21.72
N LEU A 405 -4.04 11.54 -20.77
CA LEU A 405 -5.28 10.77 -20.69
C LEU A 405 -6.13 10.92 -21.97
N ALA A 406 -6.19 12.12 -22.55
CA ALA A 406 -6.94 12.37 -23.78
C ALA A 406 -6.41 11.61 -25.01
N ARG A 407 -5.14 11.16 -25.01
CA ARG A 407 -4.63 10.28 -26.06
C ARG A 407 -5.31 8.90 -26.02
N ARG A 408 -5.67 8.44 -24.81
CA ARG A 408 -6.37 7.16 -24.56
C ARG A 408 -7.89 7.32 -24.55
N PHE A 409 -8.39 8.43 -24.02
CA PHE A 409 -9.80 8.76 -23.81
C PHE A 409 -10.11 10.13 -24.43
N PRO A 410 -10.37 10.21 -25.75
CA PRO A 410 -10.36 11.47 -26.50
C PRO A 410 -11.25 12.59 -25.94
N THR A 411 -12.39 12.25 -25.37
CA THR A 411 -13.37 13.23 -24.85
C THR A 411 -13.21 13.51 -23.35
N ILE A 412 -12.21 12.93 -22.68
CA ILE A 412 -12.10 12.99 -21.21
C ILE A 412 -12.09 14.42 -20.68
N LYS A 413 -11.42 15.35 -21.38
CA LYS A 413 -11.31 16.76 -20.98
C LYS A 413 -12.66 17.48 -20.93
N GLU A 414 -13.59 17.12 -21.81
CA GLU A 414 -14.92 17.73 -21.92
C GLU A 414 -15.86 17.19 -20.83
N HIS A 415 -15.53 16.03 -20.27
CA HIS A 415 -16.34 15.28 -19.32
C HIS A 415 -15.76 15.28 -17.90
N VAL A 416 -14.72 16.08 -17.64
CA VAL A 416 -14.20 16.29 -16.29
C VAL A 416 -15.25 17.02 -15.45
N ARG A 417 -15.69 16.41 -14.35
CA ARG A 417 -16.55 17.04 -13.33
C ARG A 417 -15.72 17.79 -12.31
N SER A 418 -14.63 17.17 -11.85
CA SER A 418 -13.71 17.75 -10.88
C SER A 418 -12.33 17.10 -10.97
N THR A 419 -11.29 17.86 -10.57
CA THR A 419 -9.92 17.37 -10.49
C THR A 419 -9.19 17.94 -9.28
N GLU A 420 -8.36 17.12 -8.65
CA GLU A 420 -7.35 17.53 -7.67
C GLU A 420 -6.00 16.93 -8.04
N LEU A 421 -4.92 17.70 -7.89
CA LEU A 421 -3.55 17.21 -8.08
C LEU A 421 -2.81 17.16 -6.75
N ALA A 422 -2.22 16.01 -6.41
CA ALA A 422 -1.16 15.91 -5.41
C ALA A 422 0.19 16.09 -6.09
N THR A 423 0.96 17.07 -5.59
CA THR A 423 2.34 17.34 -6.05
C THR A 423 3.33 16.55 -5.19
N PRO A 424 4.64 16.54 -5.52
CA PRO A 424 5.65 15.98 -4.63
C PRO A 424 5.59 16.56 -3.19
N LYS A 425 5.26 17.85 -3.04
CA LYS A 425 5.06 18.48 -1.71
C LYS A 425 3.82 17.94 -1.01
N THR A 426 2.74 17.65 -1.75
CA THR A 426 1.53 17.02 -1.20
C THR A 426 1.82 15.60 -0.72
N ILE A 427 2.51 14.80 -1.53
CA ILE A 427 2.93 13.43 -1.18
C ILE A 427 3.79 13.46 0.08
N GLU A 428 4.81 14.31 0.12
CA GLU A 428 5.69 14.47 1.28
C GLU A 428 4.92 14.91 2.54
N ARG A 429 3.98 15.86 2.42
CA ARG A 429 3.16 16.32 3.55
C ARG A 429 2.36 15.19 4.19
N TYR A 430 1.67 14.37 3.40
CA TYR A 430 0.74 13.36 3.92
C TYR A 430 1.40 12.02 4.22
N THR A 431 2.47 11.64 3.51
CA THR A 431 3.10 10.32 3.67
C THR A 431 4.47 10.37 4.33
N MET A 432 5.01 11.58 4.58
CA MET A 432 6.37 11.82 5.05
C MET A 432 7.47 11.21 4.16
N LYS A 433 7.15 10.88 2.90
CA LYS A 433 8.14 10.44 1.92
C LYS A 433 8.92 11.63 1.39
N ASN A 434 10.21 11.62 1.72
CA ASN A 434 11.13 12.73 1.45
C ASN A 434 11.13 13.11 -0.04
N GLY A 435 10.96 14.39 -0.34
CA GLY A 435 10.97 14.91 -1.72
C GLY A 435 9.79 14.44 -2.59
N GLY A 436 8.75 13.83 -2.00
CA GLY A 436 7.59 13.34 -2.75
C GLY A 436 7.83 12.06 -3.54
N ALA A 437 8.82 11.27 -3.11
CA ALA A 437 9.09 9.95 -3.67
C ALA A 437 7.86 9.03 -3.49
N VAL A 438 7.48 8.29 -4.53
CA VAL A 438 6.31 7.37 -4.46
C VAL A 438 6.62 6.18 -3.57
N ALA A 439 7.87 5.73 -3.57
CA ALA A 439 8.40 4.71 -2.68
C ALA A 439 9.66 5.20 -1.97
N GLY A 440 10.26 4.34 -1.16
CA GLY A 440 11.46 4.65 -0.38
C GLY A 440 12.74 4.66 -1.23
N PRO A 441 13.87 4.21 -0.66
CA PRO A 441 15.12 4.06 -1.41
C PRO A 441 14.96 3.16 -2.64
N LYS A 442 15.43 3.63 -3.81
CA LYS A 442 15.40 2.91 -5.09
C LYS A 442 16.08 1.54 -4.97
N GLN A 443 15.48 0.50 -5.56
CA GLN A 443 15.98 -0.88 -5.52
C GLN A 443 16.99 -1.16 -6.64
N VAL A 444 18.15 -0.50 -6.58
CA VAL A 444 19.21 -0.68 -7.59
C VAL A 444 20.20 -1.79 -7.24
N LEU A 445 20.93 -2.27 -8.23
CA LEU A 445 22.10 -3.11 -8.02
C LEU A 445 23.08 -2.39 -7.08
N GLY A 446 23.51 -3.08 -6.01
CA GLY A 446 24.31 -2.47 -4.95
C GLY A 446 23.50 -1.82 -3.82
N ASN A 447 22.19 -1.63 -3.97
CA ASN A 447 21.27 -1.14 -2.93
C ASN A 447 19.96 -1.95 -2.83
N HIS A 448 20.08 -3.27 -2.82
CA HIS A 448 18.98 -4.24 -2.74
C HIS A 448 19.27 -5.26 -1.62
N MET A 449 18.21 -5.93 -1.16
CA MET A 449 18.30 -7.03 -0.20
C MET A 449 19.11 -6.63 1.04
N PHE A 450 20.12 -7.42 1.42
CA PHE A 450 20.92 -7.26 2.64
C PHE A 450 21.71 -5.95 2.76
N LYS A 451 21.76 -5.11 1.70
CA LYS A 451 22.40 -3.78 1.73
C LYS A 451 21.44 -2.66 2.17
N ARG A 452 20.17 -2.98 2.38
CA ARG A 452 19.12 -2.06 2.83
C ARG A 452 18.99 -2.08 4.35
N LEU A 453 18.00 -1.35 4.88
CA LEU A 453 17.67 -1.40 6.31
C LEU A 453 17.16 -2.80 6.68
N HIS A 454 17.65 -3.35 7.78
CA HIS A 454 17.22 -4.66 8.28
C HIS A 454 16.05 -4.49 9.25
N ILE A 455 15.30 -5.58 9.47
CA ILE A 455 14.22 -5.60 10.45
C ILE A 455 14.78 -5.33 11.86
N ARG A 456 15.85 -6.04 12.24
CA ARG A 456 16.59 -5.79 13.48
C ARG A 456 17.63 -4.70 13.27
N THR A 457 17.58 -3.66 14.09
CA THR A 457 18.56 -2.57 14.05
C THR A 457 19.75 -2.86 14.96
N GLU A 458 20.76 -1.98 14.92
CA GLU A 458 21.85 -1.94 15.89
C GLU A 458 21.38 -1.66 17.33
N TYR A 459 20.13 -1.21 17.51
CA TYR A 459 19.52 -0.97 18.81
C TYR A 459 18.62 -2.16 19.21
N PRO A 460 18.87 -2.82 20.36
CA PRO A 460 18.19 -4.06 20.73
C PRO A 460 16.66 -3.98 20.92
N THR A 461 16.11 -2.77 21.03
CA THR A 461 14.68 -2.51 21.28
C THR A 461 14.02 -1.73 20.14
N LEU A 462 14.70 -1.55 19.00
CA LEU A 462 14.13 -0.90 17.82
C LEU A 462 14.18 -1.85 16.63
N PHE A 463 13.02 -2.03 16.02
CA PHE A 463 12.82 -2.78 14.79
C PHE A 463 12.34 -1.84 13.70
N CYS A 464 12.57 -2.22 12.44
CA CYS A 464 12.10 -1.49 11.28
C CYS A 464 11.22 -2.38 10.42
N CYS A 465 10.25 -1.77 9.74
CA CYS A 465 9.45 -2.42 8.70
C CYS A 465 9.10 -1.42 7.59
N GLY A 466 8.59 -1.94 6.48
CA GLY A 466 8.14 -1.15 5.33
C GLY A 466 9.20 -1.02 4.22
N GLU A 467 8.94 -0.12 3.28
CA GLU A 467 9.61 -0.08 1.97
C GLU A 467 11.11 0.30 2.02
N SER A 468 11.59 0.86 3.13
CA SER A 468 13.01 1.12 3.33
C SER A 468 13.81 -0.14 3.71
N THR A 469 13.13 -1.24 4.03
CA THR A 469 13.75 -2.49 4.48
C THR A 469 14.16 -3.42 3.33
N VAL A 470 14.69 -4.60 3.67
CA VAL A 470 15.32 -5.59 2.77
C VAL A 470 14.53 -5.91 1.49
N LEU A 471 13.21 -6.11 1.57
CA LEU A 471 12.38 -6.44 0.41
C LEU A 471 11.96 -5.23 -0.45
N GLY A 472 12.14 -4.01 0.07
CA GLY A 472 11.87 -2.79 -0.66
C GLY A 472 10.38 -2.52 -0.92
N THR A 473 10.07 -1.96 -2.09
CA THR A 473 8.73 -1.45 -2.46
C THR A 473 7.78 -2.58 -2.89
N GLY A 474 6.47 -2.30 -2.83
CA GLY A 474 5.37 -3.22 -3.16
C GLY A 474 4.47 -3.52 -1.97
N THR A 475 3.15 -3.60 -2.16
CA THR A 475 2.24 -3.86 -1.03
C THR A 475 2.47 -5.24 -0.38
N PRO A 476 2.74 -6.34 -1.12
CA PRO A 476 3.03 -7.62 -0.48
C PRO A 476 4.35 -7.60 0.28
N THR A 477 5.38 -6.94 -0.25
CA THR A 477 6.71 -6.88 0.38
C THR A 477 6.69 -6.08 1.69
N VAL A 478 5.93 -4.97 1.75
CA VAL A 478 5.76 -4.22 3.00
C VAL A 478 4.92 -4.97 4.03
N THR A 479 3.91 -5.73 3.61
CA THR A 479 3.18 -6.61 4.54
C THR A 479 4.08 -7.71 5.09
N THR A 480 4.87 -8.39 4.25
CA THR A 480 5.89 -9.36 4.69
C THR A 480 6.89 -8.74 5.65
N SER A 481 7.34 -7.51 5.39
CA SER A 481 8.20 -6.76 6.31
C SER A 481 7.54 -6.48 7.67
N GLY A 482 6.23 -6.17 7.68
CA GLY A 482 5.44 -6.03 8.92
C GLY A 482 5.31 -7.34 9.70
N ILE A 483 5.03 -8.45 9.01
CA ILE A 483 4.99 -9.80 9.59
C ILE A 483 6.34 -10.16 10.22
N ALA A 484 7.43 -9.93 9.48
CA ALA A 484 8.79 -10.20 9.95
C ALA A 484 9.13 -9.37 11.20
N ALA A 485 8.76 -8.08 11.23
CA ALA A 485 8.97 -7.23 12.41
C ALA A 485 8.17 -7.70 13.63
N ALA A 486 6.91 -8.13 13.45
CA ALA A 486 6.12 -8.71 14.52
C ALA A 486 6.76 -10.00 15.05
N ASN A 487 7.13 -10.92 14.17
CA ASN A 487 7.79 -12.18 14.55
C ASN A 487 9.14 -11.93 15.22
N ALA A 488 9.90 -10.92 14.79
CA ALA A 488 11.17 -10.56 15.39
C ALA A 488 10.99 -10.08 16.85
N VAL A 489 9.94 -9.30 17.11
CA VAL A 489 9.53 -8.86 18.45
C VAL A 489 9.04 -10.04 19.30
N LEU A 490 8.16 -10.89 18.76
CA LEU A 490 7.61 -12.06 19.46
C LEU A 490 8.71 -13.04 19.86
N SER A 491 9.59 -13.38 18.93
CA SER A 491 10.75 -14.25 19.16
C SER A 491 11.66 -13.71 20.28
N GLN A 492 11.95 -12.40 20.27
CA GLN A 492 12.75 -11.78 21.34
C GLN A 492 12.04 -11.80 22.71
N ARG A 493 10.70 -11.89 22.74
CA ARG A 493 9.90 -12.06 23.95
C ARG A 493 9.67 -13.52 24.33
N GLY A 494 10.17 -14.49 23.55
CA GLY A 494 9.90 -15.92 23.75
C GLY A 494 8.44 -16.31 23.47
N LEU A 495 7.74 -15.51 22.66
CA LEU A 495 6.38 -15.77 22.21
C LEU A 495 6.38 -16.45 20.84
N GLU A 496 5.34 -17.21 20.57
CA GLU A 496 5.17 -17.94 19.32
C GLU A 496 4.98 -16.97 18.13
N SER A 497 5.71 -17.24 17.05
CA SER A 497 5.66 -16.47 15.81
C SER A 497 4.48 -16.89 14.93
N PHE A 498 4.09 -16.04 13.99
CA PHE A 498 3.14 -16.39 12.94
C PHE A 498 3.90 -17.00 11.77
N VAL A 499 3.69 -18.29 11.55
CA VAL A 499 4.29 -19.06 10.45
C VAL A 499 3.18 -19.65 9.59
N TYR A 500 3.50 -19.92 8.33
CA TYR A 500 2.56 -20.55 7.42
C TYR A 500 2.36 -22.03 7.77
N GLU A 501 1.10 -22.45 7.79
CA GLU A 501 0.72 -23.85 7.95
C GLU A 501 -0.19 -24.27 6.80
N SER A 502 0.04 -25.48 6.27
CA SER A 502 -0.84 -26.04 5.25
C SER A 502 -2.24 -26.27 5.83
N GLY A 503 -3.27 -25.83 5.12
CA GLY A 503 -4.67 -26.00 5.54
C GLY A 503 -5.19 -24.93 6.49
N MET A 504 -4.50 -23.80 6.67
CA MET A 504 -5.04 -22.64 7.38
C MET A 504 -6.43 -22.26 6.83
N LYS A 505 -7.34 -21.94 7.74
CA LYS A 505 -8.67 -21.44 7.38
C LYS A 505 -8.52 -20.13 6.58
N GLN A 506 -9.30 -20.03 5.51
CA GLN A 506 -9.29 -18.88 4.62
C GLN A 506 -10.31 -17.84 5.07
N TYR A 507 -9.88 -16.59 5.18
CA TYR A 507 -10.72 -15.44 5.54
C TYR A 507 -10.80 -14.40 4.40
N VAL A 508 -10.16 -14.67 3.26
CA VAL A 508 -10.24 -13.82 2.06
C VAL A 508 -11.28 -14.39 1.10
N HIS A 509 -12.24 -13.56 0.71
CA HIS A 509 -13.29 -13.88 -0.24
C HIS A 509 -13.03 -13.16 -1.56
N LEU A 510 -12.83 -13.92 -2.64
CA LEU A 510 -12.64 -13.34 -3.96
C LEU A 510 -14.00 -13.03 -4.61
N ILE A 511 -14.14 -11.79 -5.07
CA ILE A 511 -15.33 -11.26 -5.71
C ILE A 511 -15.07 -11.09 -7.21
N THR A 512 -16.02 -11.52 -8.02
CA THR A 512 -16.00 -11.24 -9.46
C THR A 512 -16.59 -9.86 -9.72
N PRO A 513 -15.92 -8.97 -10.47
CA PRO A 513 -16.47 -7.66 -10.79
C PRO A 513 -17.67 -7.77 -11.76
N PRO A 514 -18.58 -6.77 -11.77
CA PRO A 514 -18.53 -5.56 -10.95
C PRO A 514 -19.07 -5.80 -9.53
N TYR A 515 -18.43 -5.20 -8.53
CA TYR A 515 -18.96 -5.07 -7.18
C TYR A 515 -19.96 -3.92 -7.12
N THR A 516 -21.11 -4.14 -6.50
CA THR A 516 -22.28 -3.26 -6.60
C THR A 516 -22.80 -2.81 -5.23
N PRO A 517 -23.54 -1.69 -5.15
CA PRO A 517 -24.08 -1.18 -3.88
C PRO A 517 -24.97 -2.17 -3.12
N ASP A 518 -25.66 -3.09 -3.79
CA ASP A 518 -26.47 -4.13 -3.14
C ASP A 518 -25.63 -5.24 -2.49
N GLN A 519 -24.41 -5.47 -3.00
CA GLN A 519 -23.42 -6.39 -2.41
C GLN A 519 -22.65 -5.74 -1.25
N LEU A 520 -22.58 -4.41 -1.20
CA LEU A 520 -21.91 -3.69 -0.13
C LEU A 520 -22.53 -4.03 1.24
N TYR A 521 -21.69 -4.59 2.12
CA TYR A 521 -22.05 -5.02 3.48
C TYR A 521 -23.16 -6.09 3.52
N ALA A 522 -23.30 -6.90 2.47
CA ALA A 522 -24.39 -7.88 2.37
C ALA A 522 -24.33 -9.01 3.42
N SER A 523 -23.16 -9.26 4.01
CA SER A 523 -22.96 -10.24 5.09
C SER A 523 -23.34 -9.72 6.48
N ASP A 524 -23.47 -8.39 6.65
CA ASP A 524 -23.84 -7.79 7.92
C ASP A 524 -25.35 -7.94 8.19
N ASP A 525 -25.75 -7.98 9.46
CA ASP A 525 -27.16 -7.91 9.83
C ASP A 525 -27.78 -6.57 9.40
N GLY A 526 -29.11 -6.51 9.28
CA GLY A 526 -29.82 -5.36 8.73
C GLY A 526 -29.54 -4.04 9.47
N GLN A 527 -29.34 -4.08 10.80
CA GLN A 527 -29.08 -2.88 11.60
C GLN A 527 -27.64 -2.41 11.40
N THR A 528 -26.67 -3.32 11.52
CA THR A 528 -25.25 -3.03 11.27
C THR A 528 -25.03 -2.50 9.84
N ARG A 529 -25.63 -3.16 8.84
CA ARG A 529 -25.55 -2.74 7.44
C ARG A 529 -26.07 -1.31 7.25
N SER A 530 -27.23 -0.98 7.83
CA SER A 530 -27.83 0.35 7.76
C SER A 530 -26.91 1.43 8.34
N VAL A 531 -26.33 1.17 9.51
CA VAL A 531 -25.43 2.10 10.19
C VAL A 531 -24.11 2.28 9.43
N LYS A 532 -23.55 1.22 8.85
CA LYS A 532 -22.36 1.32 8.00
C LYS A 532 -22.60 2.14 6.75
N LEU A 533 -23.76 1.97 6.09
CA LEU A 533 -24.16 2.79 4.93
C LEU A 533 -24.30 4.27 5.31
N LYS A 534 -24.85 4.58 6.49
CA LYS A 534 -24.93 5.97 7.01
C LYS A 534 -23.55 6.55 7.29
N ALA A 535 -22.69 5.81 7.99
CA ALA A 535 -21.32 6.24 8.25
C ALA A 535 -20.53 6.47 6.95
N ARG A 536 -20.76 5.66 5.92
CA ARG A 536 -20.14 5.79 4.60
C ARG A 536 -20.41 7.13 3.92
N ARG A 537 -21.48 7.85 4.28
CA ARG A 537 -21.76 9.20 3.76
C ARG A 537 -20.79 10.27 4.27
N CYS A 538 -20.04 10.00 5.35
CA CYS A 538 -19.03 10.93 5.86
C CYS A 538 -17.97 11.23 4.80
N GLN A 539 -17.55 12.49 4.67
CA GLN A 539 -16.47 12.91 3.78
C GLN A 539 -15.07 12.69 4.36
N ILE A 540 -14.98 12.25 5.63
CA ILE A 540 -13.71 12.03 6.32
C ILE A 540 -12.83 13.30 6.27
N CYS A 541 -13.41 14.44 6.64
CA CYS A 541 -12.75 15.74 6.54
C CYS A 541 -11.50 15.80 7.44
N GLU A 542 -10.39 16.34 6.92
CA GLU A 542 -9.18 16.63 7.71
C GLU A 542 -9.43 17.72 8.77
N HIS A 543 -10.31 18.67 8.46
CA HIS A 543 -10.73 19.76 9.35
C HIS A 543 -12.27 19.77 9.49
N PRO A 544 -12.84 18.82 10.24
CA PRO A 544 -14.29 18.64 10.31
C PRO A 544 -14.98 19.78 11.08
N ALA A 545 -15.88 20.50 10.41
CA ALA A 545 -16.72 21.52 11.06
C ALA A 545 -17.60 20.90 12.17
N CYS A 546 -18.05 19.65 11.98
CA CYS A 546 -18.85 18.91 12.96
C CYS A 546 -18.12 18.53 14.25
N CYS A 547 -16.81 18.76 14.37
CA CYS A 547 -16.06 18.51 15.61
C CYS A 547 -15.61 19.80 16.31
N GLN A 548 -15.95 20.99 15.81
CA GLN A 548 -15.43 22.24 16.39
C GLN A 548 -15.94 22.51 17.81
N THR A 549 -17.11 21.96 18.16
CA THR A 549 -17.76 22.13 19.46
C THR A 549 -17.62 20.91 20.37
N SER A 550 -16.88 19.88 19.96
CA SER A 550 -16.81 18.59 20.65
C SER A 550 -15.41 17.98 20.64
N GLY A 551 -15.11 17.16 21.65
CA GLY A 551 -13.93 16.28 21.65
C GLY A 551 -14.08 15.04 20.77
N LEU A 552 -15.27 14.77 20.22
CA LEU A 552 -15.54 13.60 19.40
C LEU A 552 -14.99 13.76 17.97
N ASP A 553 -13.99 12.97 17.62
CA ASP A 553 -13.49 12.85 16.24
C ASP A 553 -14.46 12.03 15.37
N ILE A 554 -15.44 12.72 14.79
CA ILE A 554 -16.48 12.13 13.95
C ILE A 554 -15.91 11.48 12.69
N PRO A 555 -15.01 12.10 11.90
CA PRO A 555 -14.37 11.43 10.77
C PRO A 555 -13.74 10.08 11.15
N SER A 556 -12.98 10.02 12.24
CA SER A 556 -12.38 8.78 12.74
C SER A 556 -13.41 7.76 13.20
N LEU A 557 -14.49 8.19 13.87
CA LEU A 557 -15.59 7.33 14.29
C LEU A 557 -16.30 6.72 13.08
N MET A 558 -16.69 7.56 12.11
CA MET A 558 -17.42 7.13 10.92
C MET A 558 -16.57 6.19 10.07
N ARG A 559 -15.29 6.48 9.88
CA ARG A 559 -14.35 5.60 9.17
C ARG A 559 -14.23 4.23 9.82
N ARG A 560 -14.16 4.16 11.15
CA ARG A 560 -14.15 2.90 11.89
C ARG A 560 -15.45 2.12 11.67
N VAL A 561 -16.61 2.78 11.74
CA VAL A 561 -17.90 2.14 11.45
C VAL A 561 -17.93 1.60 10.02
N MET A 562 -17.53 2.39 9.02
CA MET A 562 -17.49 1.98 7.59
C MET A 562 -16.77 0.65 7.37
N VAL A 563 -15.64 0.43 8.06
CA VAL A 563 -14.81 -0.77 7.89
C VAL A 563 -15.18 -1.91 8.85
N GLY A 564 -16.21 -1.73 9.67
CA GLY A 564 -16.70 -2.72 10.64
C GLY A 564 -15.97 -2.69 11.99
N ASN A 565 -15.15 -1.68 12.27
CA ASN A 565 -14.50 -1.47 13.55
C ASN A 565 -15.45 -0.80 14.57
N LEU A 566 -16.50 -1.53 14.95
CA LEU A 566 -17.52 -1.01 15.87
C LEU A 566 -16.98 -0.82 17.28
N LYS A 567 -16.08 -1.70 17.73
CA LYS A 567 -15.43 -1.60 19.04
C LYS A 567 -14.58 -0.35 19.17
N GLY A 568 -13.71 -0.08 18.19
CA GLY A 568 -12.92 1.14 18.16
C GLY A 568 -13.79 2.41 18.08
N ALA A 569 -14.83 2.38 17.25
CA ALA A 569 -15.77 3.50 17.13
C ALA A 569 -16.50 3.79 18.46
N LYS A 570 -16.97 2.75 19.15
CA LYS A 570 -17.61 2.86 20.46
C LYS A 570 -16.66 3.38 21.53
N GLN A 571 -15.41 2.91 21.54
CA GLN A 571 -14.40 3.40 22.48
C GLN A 571 -14.13 4.90 22.29
N LEU A 572 -14.01 5.35 21.05
CA LEU A 572 -13.84 6.76 20.72
C LEU A 572 -15.03 7.60 21.17
N LEU A 573 -16.26 7.11 20.94
CA LEU A 573 -17.48 7.75 21.40
C LEU A 573 -17.51 7.89 22.94
N ILE A 574 -17.30 6.80 23.67
CA ILE A 574 -17.30 6.80 25.13
C ILE A 574 -16.21 7.74 25.69
N ALA A 575 -15.02 7.72 25.10
CA ALA A 575 -13.90 8.55 25.55
C ALA A 575 -14.15 10.06 25.36
N SER A 576 -14.98 10.44 24.38
CA SER A 576 -15.33 11.85 24.14
C SER A 576 -16.28 12.43 25.19
N GLY A 577 -17.11 11.59 25.82
CA GLY A 577 -18.19 12.03 26.71
C GLY A 577 -19.31 12.83 26.02
N GLU A 578 -19.39 12.78 24.68
CA GLU A 578 -20.39 13.51 23.91
C GLU A 578 -21.78 12.86 24.00
N GLU A 579 -22.82 13.70 24.11
CA GLU A 579 -24.22 13.31 24.19
C GLU A 579 -25.13 14.09 23.21
N ASP A 580 -24.70 15.26 22.71
CA ASP A 580 -25.47 16.14 21.81
C ASP A 580 -25.12 15.91 20.33
N PHE A 581 -25.52 14.76 19.79
CA PHE A 581 -25.17 14.40 18.40
C PHE A 581 -25.97 15.19 17.35
N GLU A 582 -27.17 15.69 17.68
CA GLU A 582 -27.97 16.54 16.78
C GLU A 582 -27.24 17.85 16.47
N SER A 583 -26.64 18.48 17.48
CA SER A 583 -25.82 19.67 17.29
C SER A 583 -24.63 19.38 16.38
N LEU A 584 -23.88 18.30 16.60
CA LEU A 584 -22.74 17.96 15.74
C LEU A 584 -23.16 17.68 14.29
N GLN A 585 -24.31 17.03 14.11
CA GLN A 585 -24.88 16.77 12.79
C GLN A 585 -25.23 18.05 12.05
N SER A 586 -25.76 19.06 12.75
CA SER A 586 -26.11 20.37 12.16
C SER A 586 -24.90 21.14 11.62
N HIS A 587 -23.69 20.83 12.10
CA HIS A 587 -22.43 21.41 11.65
C HIS A 587 -21.76 20.60 10.52
N CYS A 588 -22.40 19.56 10.00
CA CYS A 588 -21.88 18.81 8.87
C CYS A 588 -21.83 19.68 7.61
N ILE A 589 -20.74 19.61 6.84
CA ILE A 589 -20.58 20.39 5.61
C ILE A 589 -21.46 19.91 4.44
N ARG A 590 -22.09 18.74 4.57
CA ARG A 590 -22.98 18.21 3.54
C ARG A 590 -24.33 18.87 3.62
N GLU A 591 -24.92 19.17 2.46
CA GLU A 591 -26.31 19.65 2.36
C GLU A 591 -27.28 18.65 2.99
N ASP A 592 -27.16 17.37 2.63
CA ASP A 592 -27.80 16.26 3.33
C ASP A 592 -26.77 15.66 4.32
N ALA A 593 -26.84 16.16 5.55
CA ALA A 593 -25.93 15.85 6.65
C ALA A 593 -25.81 14.34 6.92
N VAL A 594 -24.62 13.93 7.38
CA VAL A 594 -24.41 12.56 7.86
C VAL A 594 -25.25 12.33 9.10
N ASP A 595 -25.89 11.17 9.20
CA ASP A 595 -26.76 10.81 10.32
C ASP A 595 -25.93 10.41 11.55
N ILE A 596 -25.32 11.40 12.22
CA ILE A 596 -24.42 11.20 13.36
C ILE A 596 -25.18 10.60 14.53
N GLN A 597 -26.38 11.12 14.79
CA GLN A 597 -27.24 10.67 15.88
C GLN A 597 -27.50 9.17 15.81
N GLN A 598 -27.96 8.66 14.66
CA GLN A 598 -28.29 7.23 14.56
C GLN A 598 -27.06 6.33 14.68
N VAL A 599 -25.92 6.73 14.11
CA VAL A 599 -24.67 5.96 14.24
C VAL A 599 -24.21 5.91 15.71
N CYS A 600 -24.18 7.05 16.41
CA CYS A 600 -23.76 7.09 17.80
C CYS A 600 -24.72 6.35 18.73
N SER A 601 -26.04 6.50 18.55
CA SER A 601 -27.03 5.75 19.33
C SER A 601 -26.87 4.24 19.16
N PHE A 602 -26.67 3.76 17.91
CA PHE A 602 -26.36 2.35 17.66
C PHE A 602 -25.10 1.90 18.40
N LEU A 603 -24.02 2.67 18.37
CA LEU A 603 -22.77 2.30 19.05
C LEU A 603 -22.93 2.20 20.57
N LEU A 604 -23.75 3.07 21.19
CA LEU A 604 -24.03 3.01 22.63
C LEU A 604 -24.75 1.72 23.02
N GLU A 605 -25.70 1.28 22.19
CA GLU A 605 -26.47 0.04 22.39
C GLU A 605 -25.70 -1.22 21.94
N TRP A 606 -24.76 -1.09 21.01
CA TRP A 606 -24.04 -2.23 20.44
C TRP A 606 -23.21 -2.96 21.48
N GLU A 607 -23.49 -4.25 21.68
CA GLU A 607 -22.68 -5.12 22.52
C GLU A 607 -21.62 -5.82 21.68
N SER A 608 -20.37 -5.80 22.17
CA SER A 608 -19.30 -6.53 21.49
C SER A 608 -19.61 -8.02 21.51
N PRO A 609 -19.51 -8.71 20.37
CA PRO A 609 -19.50 -10.17 20.40
C PRO A 609 -18.34 -10.65 21.29
N PRO A 610 -18.44 -11.87 21.87
CA PRO A 610 -17.35 -12.48 22.63
C PRO A 610 -16.06 -12.44 21.81
N ALA A 611 -14.93 -12.14 22.46
CA ALA A 611 -13.63 -12.16 21.80
C ALA A 611 -13.40 -13.55 21.16
N ARG A 612 -13.03 -13.56 19.88
CA ARG A 612 -12.75 -14.78 19.11
C ARG A 612 -11.38 -15.34 19.46
#